data_AF-A0A2P5XKA4-F1
#
_entry.id   AF-A0A2P5XKA4-F1
#
_cell.length_a   1.000
_cell.length_b   1.000
_cell.length_c   1.000
_cell.angle_alpha   90.00
_cell.angle_beta   90.00
_cell.angle_gamma   90.00
#
_symmetry.space_group_name_H-M   'P 1'
#
loop_
_entity.id
_entity.type
_entity.pdbx_description
1 polymer ?
#
loop_
_entity_poly.entity_id
_entity_poly.type
_entity_poly.pdbx_seq_one_letter_code
_entity_poly.pdbx_strand_id
1 'polypeptide(L)'
;MDHLIRECPLSVSMWTELAIPNLLQETSLEFLQWLTWVFAQNAYFHCRLFCCAIWATWGERNARLHEKTSRTGIETAHFVRSYIAELDGVEQKTPKILQIARKWKHPPEQSVKINFDGAYDARLCQSALGVVARNSEGDVLLSSSKIHQGISSAFAAKALACRKVD
;
A
#
# COMPACT_ATOMS: atom_id res chain seq x y z
N MET A 1 -11.21 1.26 8.25
CA MET A 1 -10.02 1.86 7.61
C MET A 1 -10.07 3.37 7.77
N ASP A 2 -11.22 3.97 7.49
CA ASP A 2 -11.52 5.38 7.75
C ASP A 2 -11.16 5.86 9.16
N HIS A 3 -11.70 5.20 10.19
CA HIS A 3 -11.37 5.52 11.59
C HIS A 3 -9.87 5.54 11.87
N LEU A 4 -9.15 4.50 11.43
CA LEU A 4 -7.70 4.38 11.67
C LEU A 4 -6.93 5.52 11.02
N ILE A 5 -7.30 5.91 9.80
CA ILE A 5 -6.51 6.85 8.99
C ILE A 5 -6.94 8.29 9.21
N ARG A 6 -8.22 8.57 9.49
CA ARG A 6 -8.77 9.93 9.51
C ARG A 6 -9.23 10.38 10.89
N GLU A 7 -9.92 9.53 11.63
CA GLU A 7 -10.66 9.94 12.84
C GLU A 7 -9.91 9.64 14.15
N CYS A 8 -8.99 8.67 14.13
CA CYS A 8 -8.26 8.26 15.32
C CYS A 8 -7.45 9.44 15.88
N PRO A 9 -7.44 9.68 17.20
CA PRO A 9 -6.69 10.79 17.80
C PRO A 9 -5.20 10.82 17.44
N LEU A 10 -4.60 9.65 17.24
CA LEU A 10 -3.21 9.51 16.79
C LEU A 10 -3.03 10.02 15.37
N SER A 11 -3.95 9.68 14.48
CA SER A 11 -3.94 10.14 13.09
C SER A 11 -4.27 11.63 13.01
N VAL A 12 -5.24 12.12 13.78
CA VAL A 12 -5.56 13.56 13.87
C VAL A 12 -4.37 14.39 14.36
N SER A 13 -3.67 13.93 15.40
CA SER A 13 -2.45 14.62 15.88
C SER A 13 -1.33 14.59 14.85
N MET A 14 -1.14 13.46 14.15
CA MET A 14 -0.20 13.36 13.03
C MET A 14 -0.54 14.32 11.89
N TRP A 15 -1.82 14.38 11.46
CA TRP A 15 -2.26 15.25 10.37
C TRP A 15 -2.14 16.72 10.71
N THR A 16 -2.47 17.09 11.95
CA THR A 16 -2.27 18.44 12.48
C THR A 16 -0.79 18.83 12.39
N GLU A 17 0.10 17.94 12.83
CA GLU A 17 1.55 18.17 12.80
C GLU A 17 2.11 18.22 11.37
N LEU A 18 1.56 17.44 10.44
CA LEU A 18 1.97 17.46 9.02
C LEU A 18 1.50 18.73 8.29
N ALA A 19 0.50 19.43 8.82
CA ALA A 19 -0.04 20.69 8.30
C ALA A 19 -0.45 20.62 6.82
N ILE A 20 -1.09 19.51 6.41
CA ILE A 20 -1.62 19.36 5.04
C ILE A 20 -2.88 20.23 4.91
N PRO A 21 -2.96 21.15 3.92
CA PRO A 21 -4.08 22.06 3.76
C PRO A 21 -5.44 21.35 3.67
N ASN A 22 -6.41 21.86 4.44
CA ASN A 22 -7.82 21.46 4.42
C ASN A 22 -8.11 19.97 4.71
N LEU A 23 -7.10 19.18 5.08
CA LEU A 23 -7.21 17.72 5.21
C LEU A 23 -8.22 17.29 6.28
N LEU A 24 -8.21 17.98 7.43
CA LEU A 24 -9.08 17.71 8.58
C LEU A 24 -10.41 18.49 8.54
N GLN A 25 -10.55 19.44 7.60
CA GLN A 25 -11.76 20.24 7.48
C GLN A 25 -12.86 19.51 6.70
N GLU A 26 -12.47 18.59 5.81
CA GLU A 26 -13.40 17.82 4.99
C GLU A 26 -13.81 16.50 5.69
N THR A 27 -14.94 16.55 6.39
CA THR A 27 -15.50 15.41 7.15
C THR A 27 -16.71 14.77 6.47
N SER A 28 -17.23 15.36 5.40
CA SER A 28 -18.49 14.93 4.77
C SER A 28 -18.30 13.84 3.71
N LEU A 29 -17.10 13.73 3.15
CA LEU A 29 -16.79 12.77 2.09
C LEU A 29 -16.61 11.34 2.64
N GLU A 30 -17.09 10.37 1.87
CA GLU A 30 -16.73 8.96 2.07
C GLU A 30 -15.22 8.75 1.90
N PHE A 31 -14.65 7.76 2.59
CA PHE A 31 -13.20 7.54 2.62
C PHE A 31 -12.51 7.56 1.24
N LEU A 32 -13.09 6.90 0.23
CA LEU A 32 -12.51 6.85 -1.12
C LEU A 32 -12.61 8.19 -1.85
N GLN A 33 -13.70 8.92 -1.65
CA GLN A 33 -13.91 10.26 -2.22
C GLN A 33 -12.96 11.26 -1.56
N TRP A 34 -12.81 11.20 -0.23
CA TRP A 34 -11.85 11.98 0.53
C TRP A 34 -10.42 11.72 0.04
N LEU A 35 -10.04 10.45 -0.12
CA LEU A 35 -8.71 10.09 -0.62
C LEU A 35 -8.44 10.70 -2.00
N THR A 36 -9.39 10.58 -2.92
CA THR A 36 -9.27 11.15 -4.28
C THR A 36 -9.25 12.68 -4.25
N TRP A 37 -10.06 13.28 -3.39
CA TRP A 37 -10.12 14.73 -3.19
C TRP A 37 -8.79 15.29 -2.67
N VAL A 38 -8.12 14.61 -1.74
CA VAL A 38 -6.80 15.05 -1.24
C VAL A 38 -5.80 15.17 -2.39
N PHE A 39 -5.74 14.19 -3.30
CA PHE A 39 -4.86 14.27 -4.47
C PHE A 39 -5.26 15.34 -5.48
N ALA A 40 -6.56 15.60 -5.64
CA ALA A 40 -7.06 16.60 -6.57
C ALA A 40 -6.81 18.05 -6.08
N GLN A 41 -6.83 18.27 -4.76
CA GLN A 41 -6.78 19.61 -4.17
C GLN A 41 -5.42 20.04 -3.62
N ASN A 42 -4.45 19.12 -3.54
CA ASN A 42 -3.17 19.40 -2.92
C ASN A 42 -2.00 19.35 -3.90
N ALA A 43 -0.99 20.18 -3.64
CA ALA A 43 0.27 20.14 -4.38
C ALA A 43 0.97 18.78 -4.21
N TYR A 44 1.84 18.47 -5.17
CA TYR A 44 2.61 17.22 -5.21
C TYR A 44 3.33 16.91 -3.88
N PHE A 45 3.96 17.91 -3.27
CA PHE A 45 4.66 17.75 -1.99
C PHE A 45 3.71 17.26 -0.86
N HIS A 46 2.53 17.87 -0.73
CA HIS A 46 1.55 17.46 0.26
C HIS A 46 0.97 16.08 -0.03
N CYS A 47 0.77 15.74 -1.31
CA CYS A 47 0.36 14.39 -1.71
C CYS A 47 1.42 13.33 -1.31
N ARG A 48 2.71 13.65 -1.41
CA ARG A 48 3.79 12.77 -0.93
C ARG A 48 3.73 12.57 0.58
N LEU A 49 3.60 13.66 1.34
CA LEU A 49 3.44 13.58 2.80
C LEU A 49 2.23 12.73 3.17
N PHE A 50 1.10 12.93 2.48
CA PHE A 50 -0.12 12.17 2.67
C PHE A 50 0.07 10.66 2.44
N CYS A 51 0.65 10.28 1.29
CA CYS A 51 0.96 8.88 0.98
C CYS A 51 1.87 8.24 2.04
N CYS A 52 2.96 8.92 2.39
CA CYS A 52 3.93 8.42 3.37
C CYS A 52 3.30 8.29 4.75
N ALA A 53 2.41 9.20 5.14
CA ALA A 53 1.72 9.16 6.41
C ALA A 53 0.67 8.03 6.49
N ILE A 54 -0.07 7.75 5.41
CA ILE A 54 -0.95 6.57 5.34
C ILE A 54 -0.13 5.29 5.52
N TRP A 55 1.00 5.18 4.80
CA TRP A 55 1.89 4.03 4.90
C TRP A 55 2.49 3.88 6.31
N ALA A 56 2.97 4.97 6.90
CA ALA A 56 3.51 4.98 8.25
C ALA A 56 2.44 4.58 9.28
N THR A 57 1.21 5.09 9.16
CA THR A 57 0.08 4.72 10.03
C THR A 57 -0.24 3.23 9.94
N TRP A 58 -0.19 2.66 8.74
CA TRP A 58 -0.34 1.21 8.55
C TRP A 58 0.82 0.43 9.20
N GLY A 59 2.06 0.91 9.05
CA GLY A 59 3.23 0.34 9.70
C GLY A 59 3.14 0.36 11.23
N GLU A 60 2.74 1.49 11.82
CA GLU A 60 2.55 1.64 13.27
C GLU A 60 1.48 0.68 13.80
N ARG A 61 0.37 0.51 13.06
CA ARG A 61 -0.65 -0.49 13.43
C ARG A 61 -0.07 -1.89 13.46
N ASN A 62 0.74 -2.25 12.46
CA ASN A 62 1.35 -3.58 12.40
C ASN A 62 2.38 -3.78 13.52
N ALA A 63 3.23 -2.79 13.79
CA ALA A 63 4.20 -2.83 14.88
C ALA A 63 3.49 -2.99 16.24
N ARG A 64 2.37 -2.30 16.47
CA ARG A 64 1.56 -2.49 17.69
C ARG A 64 1.05 -3.93 17.84
N LEU A 65 0.60 -4.53 16.75
CA LEU A 65 0.04 -5.88 16.75
C LEU A 65 1.12 -6.97 16.91
N HIS A 66 2.32 -6.75 16.38
CA HIS A 66 3.36 -7.79 16.29
C HIS A 66 4.56 -7.58 17.22
N GLU A 67 4.92 -6.33 17.50
CA GLU A 67 6.17 -5.93 18.16
C GLU A 67 5.94 -5.24 19.52
N LYS A 68 4.68 -4.94 19.88
CA LYS A 68 4.25 -4.25 21.12
C LYS A 68 4.88 -2.86 21.31
N THR A 69 5.39 -2.27 20.24
CA THR A 69 5.90 -0.89 20.19
C THR A 69 4.86 0.03 19.56
N SER A 70 4.97 1.33 19.80
CA SER A 70 4.00 2.30 19.33
C SER A 70 4.57 3.71 19.33
N ARG A 71 4.54 4.40 18.19
CA ARG A 71 4.75 5.85 18.14
C ARG A 71 3.46 6.62 18.41
N THR A 72 3.60 7.83 18.93
CA THR A 72 2.57 8.86 18.98
C THR A 72 2.36 9.49 17.59
N GLY A 73 1.23 10.16 17.37
CA GLY A 73 0.96 10.82 16.09
C GLY A 73 2.01 11.87 15.70
N ILE A 74 2.52 12.63 16.68
CA ILE A 74 3.58 13.63 16.47
C ILE A 74 4.90 12.95 16.05
N GLU A 75 5.29 11.88 16.74
CA GLU A 75 6.48 11.10 16.36
C GLU A 75 6.35 10.48 14.97
N THR A 76 5.15 10.01 14.60
CA THR A 76 4.88 9.53 13.24
C THR A 76 4.99 10.65 12.22
N ALA A 77 4.49 11.86 12.51
CA ALA A 77 4.63 13.01 11.61
C ALA A 77 6.10 13.42 11.42
N HIS A 78 6.88 13.46 12.49
CA HIS A 78 8.33 13.70 12.40
C HIS A 78 9.03 12.62 11.58
N PHE A 79 8.69 11.36 11.80
CA PHE A 79 9.21 10.24 10.99
C PHE A 79 8.89 10.43 9.50
N VAL A 80 7.65 10.79 9.16
CA VAL A 80 7.24 11.04 7.76
C VAL A 80 8.05 12.17 7.13
N ARG A 81 8.26 13.29 7.85
CA ARG A 81 9.06 14.42 7.35
C ARG A 81 10.51 14.01 7.12
N SER A 82 11.13 13.33 8.08
CA SER A 82 12.51 12.85 7.96
C SER A 82 12.66 11.86 6.80
N TYR A 83 11.70 10.94 6.66
CA TYR A 83 11.70 9.96 5.57
C TYR A 83 11.62 10.62 4.19
N ILE A 84 10.74 11.61 4.00
CA ILE A 84 10.67 12.38 2.75
C ILE A 84 12.00 13.11 2.48
N ALA A 85 12.59 13.75 3.49
CA ALA A 85 13.87 14.44 3.34
C ALA A 85 15.02 13.48 2.97
N GLU A 86 15.05 12.29 3.55
CA GLU A 86 16.00 11.23 3.19
C GLU A 86 15.81 10.78 1.74
N LEU A 87 14.57 10.54 1.30
CA LEU A 87 14.27 10.19 -0.09
C LEU A 87 14.76 11.25 -1.08
N ASP A 88 14.48 12.53 -0.77
CA ASP A 88 14.94 13.65 -1.59
C ASP A 88 16.47 13.72 -1.64
N GLY A 89 17.14 13.43 -0.52
CA GLY A 89 18.60 13.36 -0.43
C GLY A 89 19.21 12.18 -1.20
N VAL A 90 18.52 11.03 -1.26
CA VAL A 90 18.95 9.87 -2.08
C VAL A 90 18.79 10.18 -3.56
N GLU A 91 17.68 10.80 -3.97
CA GLU A 91 17.44 11.16 -5.38
C GLU A 91 18.52 12.12 -5.92
N GLN A 92 19.04 13.01 -5.07
CA GLN A 92 20.14 13.91 -5.43
C GLN A 92 21.52 13.24 -5.51
N LYS A 93 21.76 12.17 -4.73
CA LYS A 93 23.07 11.52 -4.61
C LYS A 93 23.24 10.30 -5.50
N THR A 94 22.16 9.71 -5.97
CA THR A 94 22.25 8.55 -6.87
C THR A 94 22.57 9.07 -8.28
N PRO A 95 23.66 8.62 -8.93
CA PRO A 95 23.76 8.77 -10.38
C PRO A 95 22.45 8.23 -10.96
N LYS A 96 21.83 8.95 -11.90
CA LYS A 96 20.67 8.43 -12.65
C LYS A 96 21.13 7.24 -13.50
N ILE A 97 21.45 6.13 -12.85
CA ILE A 97 21.38 4.83 -13.46
C ILE A 97 19.91 4.76 -13.84
N LEU A 98 19.64 4.85 -15.14
CA LEU A 98 18.37 4.46 -15.71
C LEU A 98 18.19 2.98 -15.32
N GLN A 99 17.76 2.74 -14.09
CA GLN A 99 17.08 1.52 -13.78
C GLN A 99 15.92 1.54 -14.75
N ILE A 100 16.04 0.71 -15.78
CA ILE A 100 14.89 0.23 -16.53
C ILE A 100 14.10 -0.53 -15.48
N ALA A 101 13.38 0.20 -14.64
CA ALA A 101 12.32 -0.34 -13.82
C ALA A 101 11.46 -1.05 -14.84
N ARG A 102 11.43 -2.38 -14.78
CA ARG A 102 10.53 -3.19 -15.58
C ARG A 102 9.12 -2.82 -15.12
N LYS A 103 8.62 -1.69 -15.62
CA LYS A 103 7.23 -1.28 -15.46
C LYS A 103 6.42 -2.43 -16.02
N TRP A 104 5.40 -2.83 -15.27
CA TRP A 104 4.48 -3.85 -15.72
C TRP A 104 3.96 -3.45 -17.12
N LYS A 105 4.07 -4.38 -18.08
CA LYS A 105 3.54 -4.21 -19.44
C LYS A 105 2.38 -5.17 -19.63
N HIS A 106 1.33 -4.66 -20.24
CA HIS A 106 0.21 -5.44 -20.74
C HIS A 106 0.72 -6.50 -21.74
N PRO A 107 0.05 -7.65 -21.84
CA PRO A 107 0.42 -8.68 -22.79
C PRO A 107 0.22 -8.22 -24.26
N PRO A 108 0.85 -8.90 -25.22
CA PRO A 108 0.55 -8.73 -26.65
C PRO A 108 -0.94 -8.97 -26.97
N GLU A 109 -1.39 -8.47 -28.11
CA GLU A 109 -2.74 -8.73 -28.61
C GLU A 109 -3.04 -10.23 -28.66
N GLN A 110 -4.32 -10.58 -28.47
CA GLN A 110 -4.82 -11.97 -28.44
C GLN A 110 -4.22 -12.85 -27.34
N SER A 111 -3.60 -12.25 -26.31
CA SER A 111 -3.09 -13.00 -25.17
C SER A 111 -3.58 -12.42 -23.84
N VAL A 112 -3.71 -13.31 -22.85
CA VAL A 112 -4.12 -12.95 -21.49
C VAL A 112 -2.92 -13.14 -20.57
N LYS A 113 -2.63 -12.13 -19.77
CA LYS A 113 -1.60 -12.22 -18.74
C LYS A 113 -2.24 -12.54 -17.41
N ILE A 114 -1.86 -13.67 -16.83
CA ILE A 114 -2.35 -14.08 -15.52
C ILE A 114 -1.25 -13.87 -14.49
N ASN A 115 -1.51 -12.97 -13.55
CA ASN A 115 -0.67 -12.71 -12.39
C ASN A 115 -1.26 -13.44 -11.19
N PHE A 116 -0.45 -14.23 -10.50
CA PHE A 116 -0.83 -14.92 -9.26
C PHE A 116 0.16 -14.57 -8.15
N ASP A 117 -0.33 -14.53 -6.92
CA ASP A 117 0.49 -14.40 -5.73
C ASP A 117 -0.11 -15.22 -4.57
N GLY A 118 0.76 -15.57 -3.62
CA GLY A 118 0.40 -16.36 -2.44
C GLY A 118 0.96 -15.73 -1.17
N ALA A 119 0.07 -15.43 -0.23
CA ALA A 119 0.41 -15.09 1.15
C ALA A 119 0.32 -16.35 2.03
N TYR A 120 1.18 -16.43 3.05
CA TYR A 120 1.24 -17.58 3.95
C TYR A 120 1.40 -17.12 5.40
N ASP A 121 0.59 -17.72 6.27
CA ASP A 121 0.70 -17.60 7.72
C ASP A 121 1.21 -18.93 8.30
N ALA A 122 2.44 -18.90 8.79
CA ALA A 122 3.08 -20.06 9.40
C ALA A 122 2.47 -20.47 10.75
N ARG A 123 1.81 -19.55 11.47
CA ARG A 123 1.21 -19.84 12.77
C ARG A 123 -0.07 -20.65 12.63
N LEU A 124 -0.84 -20.33 11.59
CA LEU A 124 -2.12 -20.98 11.28
C LEU A 124 -1.98 -22.09 10.22
N CYS A 125 -0.78 -22.29 9.66
CA CYS A 125 -0.54 -23.17 8.51
C CYS A 125 -1.51 -22.89 7.35
N GLN A 126 -1.79 -21.61 7.13
CA GLN A 126 -2.84 -21.13 6.24
C GLN A 126 -2.22 -20.32 5.12
N SER A 127 -2.81 -20.38 3.93
CA SER A 127 -2.44 -19.50 2.83
C SER A 127 -3.64 -18.78 2.24
N ALA A 128 -3.37 -17.62 1.66
CA ALA A 128 -4.30 -16.92 0.79
C ALA A 128 -3.65 -16.80 -0.59
N LEU A 129 -4.38 -17.18 -1.64
CA LEU A 129 -3.95 -16.95 -3.01
C LEU A 129 -4.79 -15.84 -3.64
N GLY A 130 -4.16 -15.09 -4.52
CA GLY A 130 -4.80 -14.09 -5.38
C GLY A 130 -4.39 -14.32 -6.83
N VAL A 131 -5.34 -14.20 -7.74
CA VAL A 131 -5.15 -14.30 -9.20
C VAL A 131 -5.83 -13.12 -9.86
N VAL A 132 -5.17 -12.54 -10.87
CA VAL A 132 -5.72 -11.50 -11.76
C VAL A 132 -5.31 -11.81 -13.19
N ALA A 133 -6.30 -11.95 -14.07
CA ALA A 133 -6.12 -12.11 -15.51
C ALA A 133 -6.43 -10.79 -16.23
N ARG A 134 -5.54 -10.34 -17.11
CA ARG A 134 -5.70 -9.10 -17.87
C ARG A 134 -5.55 -9.30 -19.38
N ASN A 135 -6.32 -8.56 -20.16
CA ASN A 135 -6.22 -8.52 -21.62
C ASN A 135 -5.04 -7.65 -22.09
N SER A 136 -4.89 -7.50 -23.41
CA SER A 136 -3.87 -6.67 -24.06
C SER A 136 -4.06 -5.16 -23.86
N GLU A 137 -5.24 -4.71 -23.44
CA GLU A 137 -5.52 -3.30 -23.07
C GLU A 137 -5.18 -3.03 -21.59
N GLY A 138 -4.88 -4.08 -20.82
CA GLY A 138 -4.57 -4.01 -19.39
C GLY A 138 -5.79 -4.12 -18.48
N ASP A 139 -6.99 -4.27 -19.05
CA ASP A 139 -8.24 -4.46 -18.32
C ASP A 139 -8.26 -5.81 -17.61
N VAL A 140 -8.87 -5.83 -16.44
CA VAL A 140 -9.06 -7.06 -15.67
C VAL A 140 -10.24 -7.83 -16.26
N LEU A 141 -9.94 -9.00 -16.81
CA LEU A 141 -10.96 -9.94 -17.29
C LEU A 141 -11.51 -10.80 -16.15
N LEU A 142 -10.63 -11.18 -15.21
CA LEU A 142 -10.97 -12.02 -14.07
C LEU A 142 -10.07 -11.72 -12.88
N SER A 143 -10.65 -11.74 -11.68
CA SER A 143 -9.89 -11.78 -10.43
C SER A 143 -10.52 -12.79 -9.47
N SER A 144 -9.68 -13.51 -8.74
CA SER A 144 -10.11 -14.53 -7.79
C SER A 144 -9.16 -14.53 -6.59
N SER A 145 -9.71 -14.81 -5.41
CA SER A 145 -8.94 -15.04 -4.20
C SER A 145 -9.49 -16.24 -3.44
N LYS A 146 -8.61 -17.02 -2.81
CA LYS A 146 -9.02 -18.17 -2.02
C LYS A 146 -8.08 -18.49 -0.87
N ILE A 147 -8.68 -18.83 0.25
CA ILE A 147 -7.98 -19.27 1.45
C ILE A 147 -7.82 -20.79 1.42
N HIS A 148 -6.64 -21.30 1.79
CA HIS A 148 -6.35 -22.73 1.94
C HIS A 148 -5.76 -23.00 3.32
N GLN A 149 -6.19 -24.12 3.91
CA GLN A 149 -5.67 -24.63 5.16
C GLN A 149 -4.67 -25.75 4.91
N GLY A 150 -3.78 -25.99 5.88
CA GLY A 150 -2.84 -27.11 5.85
C GLY A 150 -1.73 -26.94 4.80
N ILE A 151 -1.36 -25.70 4.49
CA ILE A 151 -0.24 -25.43 3.58
C ILE A 151 1.07 -25.42 4.38
N SER A 152 2.08 -26.12 3.88
CA SER A 152 3.33 -26.36 4.61
C SER A 152 4.35 -25.21 4.51
N SER A 153 4.18 -24.29 3.55
CA SER A 153 5.12 -23.18 3.34
C SER A 153 4.58 -22.08 2.43
N ALA A 154 5.24 -20.92 2.47
CA ALA A 154 5.00 -19.83 1.52
C ALA A 154 5.30 -20.21 0.07
N PHE A 155 6.28 -21.10 -0.16
CA PHE A 155 6.56 -21.62 -1.49
C PHE A 155 5.39 -22.47 -2.01
N ALA A 156 4.87 -23.38 -1.18
CA ALA A 156 3.69 -24.18 -1.53
C ALA A 156 2.46 -23.29 -1.78
N ALA A 157 2.29 -22.20 -1.02
CA ALA A 157 1.23 -21.23 -1.26
C ALA A 157 1.31 -20.59 -2.66
N LYS A 158 2.51 -20.16 -3.08
CA LYS A 158 2.73 -19.61 -4.43
C LYS A 158 2.55 -20.64 -5.54
N ALA A 159 3.04 -21.86 -5.34
CA ALA A 159 2.85 -22.94 -6.31
C ALA A 159 1.35 -23.32 -6.47
N LEU A 160 0.59 -23.29 -5.37
CA LEU A 160 -0.85 -23.52 -5.40
C LEU A 160 -1.62 -22.39 -6.09
N ALA A 161 -1.16 -21.14 -5.93
CA ALA A 161 -1.72 -20.01 -6.66
C ALA A 161 -1.52 -20.20 -8.17
N CYS A 162 -0.35 -20.68 -8.61
CA CYS A 162 -0.06 -21.01 -10.00
C CYS A 162 -0.95 -22.14 -10.53
N ARG A 163 -1.06 -23.27 -9.81
CA ARG A 163 -1.83 -24.45 -10.26
C ARG A 163 -3.31 -24.19 -10.51
N LYS A 164 -3.91 -23.20 -9.85
CA LYS A 164 -5.34 -22.87 -10.02
C LYS A 164 -5.64 -21.98 -11.22
N VAL A 165 -4.61 -21.63 -11.98
CA VAL A 165 -4.72 -20.79 -13.17
C VAL A 165 -4.99 -21.63 -14.43
N ASP A 166 -4.96 -22.97 -14.33
CA ASP A 166 -5.40 -23.92 -15.37
C ASP A 166 -6.89 -24.27 -15.21
#